data_AF-A0A967WJS8-F1
#
_entry.id   AF-A0A967WJS8-F1
#
_cell.length_a   1.000
_cell.length_b   1.000
_cell.length_c   1.000
_cell.angle_alpha   90.00
_cell.angle_beta   90.00
_cell.angle_gamma   90.00
#
_symmetry.space_group_name_H-M   'P 1'
#
loop_
_entity.id
_entity.type
_entity.pdbx_description
1 polymer ?
#
loop_
_entity_poly.entity_id
_entity_poly.type
_entity_poly.pdbx_seq_one_letter_code
_entity_poly.pdbx_strand_id
1 'polypeptide(L)' 'MSDNDHLKILLLAAEVVPFAKTGGLADVAGALPKAIRALGHDIRVAMPRY' A
#
# COMPACT_ATOMS: atom_id res chain seq x y z
N MET A 1 24.26 -11.80 1.49
CA MET A 1 23.12 -10.88 1.50
C MET A 1 22.98 -10.32 2.89
N SER A 2 23.02 -9.00 3.05
CA SER A 2 22.68 -8.33 4.31
C SER A 2 21.18 -8.44 4.57
N ASP A 3 20.78 -8.68 5.82
CA ASP A 3 19.38 -8.79 6.31
C ASP A 3 18.46 -7.57 6.03
N ASN A 4 18.94 -6.58 5.27
CA ASN A 4 18.29 -5.28 5.09
C ASN A 4 17.53 -5.12 3.75
N ASP A 5 17.45 -6.17 2.93
CA ASP A 5 16.76 -6.11 1.62
C ASP A 5 15.23 -6.16 1.75
N HIS A 6 14.68 -6.54 2.91
CA HIS A 6 13.23 -6.68 3.12
C HIS A 6 12.70 -5.56 4.04
N LEU A 7 12.22 -4.48 3.42
CA LEU A 7 11.62 -3.34 4.14
C LEU A 7 10.24 -3.68 4.72
N LYS A 8 9.92 -3.04 5.85
CA LYS A 8 8.58 -2.99 6.45
C LYS A 8 7.97 -1.62 6.20
N ILE A 9 6.86 -1.58 5.46
CA ILE A 9 6.25 -0.35 4.95
C ILE A 9 4.79 -0.27 5.40
N LEU A 10 4.38 0.88 5.93
CA LEU A 10 2.98 1.21 6.18
C LEU A 10 2.56 2.37 5.28
N LEU A 11 1.68 2.08 4.31
CA LEU A 11 1.07 3.08 3.46
C LEU A 11 -0.18 3.65 4.15
N LEU A 12 -0.16 4.95 4.42
CA LEU A 12 -1.32 5.69 4.90
C LEU A 12 -2.01 6.38 3.72
N ALA A 13 -3.30 6.15 3.55
CA ALA A 13 -4.09 6.80 2.51
C ALA A 13 -5.50 7.12 3.01
N ALA A 14 -6.05 8.24 2.54
CA ALA A 14 -7.44 8.60 2.79
C ALA A 14 -8.42 7.78 1.91
N GLU A 15 -7.95 7.24 0.79
CA GLU A 15 -8.74 6.53 -0.20
C GLU A 15 -8.01 5.26 -0.66
N VAL A 16 -8.72 4.14 -0.77
CA VAL A 16 -8.19 2.85 -1.23
C VAL A 16 -9.31 2.06 -1.90
N VAL A 17 -9.06 1.53 -3.10
CA VAL A 17 -10.02 0.61 -3.77
C VAL A 17 -10.01 -0.76 -3.07
N PRO A 18 -11.17 -1.40 -2.82
CA PRO A 18 -12.53 -1.01 -3.22
C PRO A 18 -13.33 -0.25 -2.14
N PHE A 19 -12.69 0.24 -1.07
CA PHE A 19 -13.39 0.75 0.11
C PHE A 19 -13.80 2.22 0.03
N ALA A 20 -12.91 3.10 -0.44
CA ALA A 20 -13.18 4.53 -0.61
C ALA A 20 -12.48 5.06 -1.87
N LYS A 21 -13.24 5.68 -2.77
CA LYS A 21 -12.74 6.24 -4.03
C LYS A 21 -13.49 7.52 -4.40
N THR A 22 -12.75 8.61 -4.51
CA THR A 22 -13.18 9.87 -5.11
C THR A 22 -12.36 10.18 -6.37
N GLY A 23 -11.09 9.77 -6.40
CA GLY A 23 -10.19 10.04 -7.51
C GLY A 23 -9.11 8.98 -7.74
N GLY A 24 -8.00 9.41 -8.35
CA GLY A 24 -6.87 8.54 -8.72
C GLY A 24 -6.02 8.06 -7.54
N LEU A 25 -6.11 8.73 -6.38
CA LEU A 25 -5.40 8.30 -5.17
C LEU A 25 -5.77 6.87 -4.78
N ALA A 26 -7.07 6.54 -4.82
CA ALA A 26 -7.56 5.21 -4.49
C ALA A 26 -6.95 4.12 -5.38
N ASP A 27 -6.78 4.40 -6.68
CA ASP A 27 -6.22 3.44 -7.65
C ASP A 27 -4.75 3.16 -7.33
N VAL A 28 -3.98 4.22 -7.04
CA VAL A 28 -2.58 4.11 -6.64
C VAL A 28 -2.45 3.37 -5.31
N ALA A 29 -3.25 3.74 -4.30
CA ALA A 29 -3.22 3.10 -2.99
C ALA A 29 -3.67 1.63 -3.04
N GLY A 30 -4.47 1.23 -4.03
CA GLY A 30 -4.84 -0.17 -4.27
C GLY A 30 -3.82 -0.97 -5.08
N ALA A 31 -3.09 -0.33 -6.01
CA ALA A 31 -2.15 -0.99 -6.91
C ALA A 31 -0.71 -1.04 -6.39
N LEU A 32 -0.21 0.07 -5.82
CA LEU A 32 1.18 0.19 -5.35
C LEU A 32 1.57 -0.88 -4.31
N PRO A 33 0.74 -1.21 -3.29
CA PRO A 33 1.10 -2.26 -2.34
C PRO A 33 1.31 -3.62 -2.98
N LYS A 34 0.60 -3.92 -4.07
CA LYS A 34 0.79 -5.19 -4.81
C LYS A 34 2.15 -5.22 -5.49
N ALA A 35 2.54 -4.11 -6.12
CA ALA A 35 3.85 -3.98 -6.76
C ALA A 35 5.00 -4.07 -5.74
N ILE A 36 4.87 -3.40 -4.59
CA ILE A 36 5.87 -3.43 -3.52
C ILE A 36 6.01 -4.84 -2.91
N ARG A 37 4.90 -5.58 -2.71
CA ARG A 37 4.98 -6.99 -2.29
C ARG A 37 5.67 -7.86 -3.34
N ALA A 38 5.47 -7.61 -4.63
CA ALA A 38 6.14 -8.35 -5.69
C ALA A 38 7.66 -8.14 -5.70
N LEU A 39 8.15 -7.04 -5.13
CA LEU A 39 9.57 -6.78 -4.89
C LEU A 39 10.13 -7.43 -3.62
N GLY A 40 9.30 -8.16 -2.85
CA GLY A 40 9.73 -8.91 -1.66
C GLY A 40 9.61 -8.15 -0.33
N HIS A 41 8.99 -6.96 -0.32
CA HIS A 41 8.84 -6.16 0.90
C HIS A 41 7.51 -6.44 1.62
N ASP A 42 7.51 -6.34 2.96
CA ASP A 42 6.28 -6.39 3.78
C ASP A 42 5.62 -5.01 3.75
N ILE A 43 4.47 -4.90 3.09
CA ILE A 43 3.70 -3.67 3.01
C ILE A 43 2.24 -3.87 3.43
N ARG A 44 1.77 -2.92 4.24
CA ARG A 44 0.39 -2.83 4.71
C ARG A 44 -0.20 -1.48 4.33
N VAL A 45 -1.52 -1.44 4.23
CA VAL A 45 -2.29 -0.20 4.02
C VAL A 45 -3.15 0.04 5.24
N ALA A 46 -3.13 1.27 5.75
CA ALA A 46 -4.08 1.72 6.76
C ALA A 46 -4.84 2.95 6.25
N MET A 47 -6.15 2.94 6.46
CA MET A 47 -7.06 3.98 6.06
C MET A 47 -8.15 4.16 7.13
N PRO A 48 -8.83 5.31 7.18
CA PRO A 48 -10.01 5.48 8.02
C PRO A 48 -11.14 4.54 7.59
N ARG A 49 -11.99 4.15 8.55
CA ARG A 49 -13.23 3.41 8.30
C ARG A 49 -14.39 4.41 8.28
N TYR A 50 -14.67 4.95 7.10
CA TYR A 50 -15.87 5.74 6.83
C TYR A 50 -17.13 4.87 6.75
#